data_AF-A0A7V3MI20-F1
#
_entry.id   AF-A0A7V3MI20-F1
#
_cell.length_a   1.000
_cell.length_b   1.000
_cell.length_c   1.000
_cell.angle_alpha   90.00
_cell.angle_beta   90.00
_cell.angle_gamma   90.00
#
_symmetry.space_group_name_H-M   'P 1'
#
loop_
_entity.id
_entity.type
_entity.pdbx_description
1 polymer ?
#
loop_
_entity_poly.entity_id
_entity_poly.type
_entity_poly.pdbx_seq_one_letter_code
_entity_poly.pdbx_strand_id
1 'polypeptide(L)' 'ATLARGYAVVQTLPDAGPAAVLRSVDDAPAGTRLRVRVADGAVAAVSEGQTDGA' A
#
# COMPACT_ATOMS: atom_id res chain seq x y z
N ALA A 1 1.91 -18.38 5.85
CA ALA A 1 2.34 -17.30 4.93
C ALA A 1 2.37 -15.97 5.69
N THR A 2 3.18 -14.98 5.29
CA THR A 2 3.41 -13.73 6.04
C THR A 2 2.12 -13.00 6.42
N LEU A 3 1.11 -12.99 5.55
CA LEU A 3 -0.19 -12.36 5.81
C LEU A 3 -0.95 -12.99 6.99
N ALA A 4 -0.90 -14.32 7.13
CA ALA A 4 -1.57 -15.04 8.22
C ALA A 4 -0.96 -14.75 9.61
N ARG A 5 0.17 -14.03 9.67
CA ARG A 5 0.79 -13.57 10.92
C ARG A 5 0.38 -12.14 11.32
N GLY A 6 -0.62 -11.58 10.63
CA GLY A 6 -1.11 -10.21 10.90
C GLY A 6 -0.37 -9.11 10.15
N TYR A 7 0.49 -9.46 9.18
CA TYR A 7 1.14 -8.48 8.31
C TYR A 7 0.26 -8.16 7.09
N ALA A 8 0.41 -6.94 6.58
CA ALA A 8 -0.16 -6.52 5.30
C ALA A 8 0.92 -6.36 4.23
N VAL A 9 0.53 -6.50 2.96
CA VAL A 9 1.34 -6.07 1.81
C VAL A 9 0.67 -4.85 1.19
N VAL A 10 1.40 -3.74 1.11
CA VAL A 10 0.95 -2.51 0.46
C VAL A 10 1.50 -2.46 -0.95
N GLN A 11 0.66 -2.13 -1.92
CA GLN A 11 1.03 -1.97 -3.31
C GLN A 11 0.58 -0.60 -3.83
N THR A 12 1.38 0.05 -4.65
CA THR A 12 0.95 1.19 -5.47
C THR A 12 0.05 0.71 -6.61
N LEU A 13 -0.93 1.53 -6.97
CA LEU A 13 -1.85 1.33 -8.07
C LEU A 13 -1.73 2.53 -9.02
N PRO A 14 -0.76 2.53 -9.94
CA PRO A 14 -0.64 3.60 -10.93
C PRO A 14 -1.84 3.58 -11.89
N ASP A 15 -2.14 4.73 -12.50
CA ASP A 15 -3.19 4.84 -13.54
C ASP A 15 -2.88 3.97 -14.77
N ALA A 16 -1.60 3.79 -15.06
CA ALA A 16 -1.11 2.94 -16.13
C ALA A 16 0.04 2.05 -15.62
N GLY A 17 0.02 0.77 -16.04
CA GLY A 17 1.03 -0.21 -15.67
C GLY A 17 0.64 -1.11 -14.50
N PRO A 18 1.53 -2.04 -14.11
CA PRO A 18 1.24 -3.02 -13.09
C PRO A 18 1.34 -2.40 -11.68
N ALA A 19 0.62 -2.99 -10.73
CA ALA A 19 0.80 -2.68 -9.33
C ALA A 19 2.18 -3.15 -8.84
N ALA A 20 2.84 -2.34 -8.01
CA ALA A 20 4.14 -2.65 -7.43
C ALA A 20 4.06 -2.65 -5.90
N VAL A 21 4.80 -3.54 -5.24
CA VAL A 21 4.90 -3.51 -3.77
C VAL A 21 5.61 -2.22 -3.36
N LEU A 22 5.02 -1.50 -2.40
CA LEU A 22 5.60 -0.28 -1.86
C LEU A 22 6.88 -0.61 -1.07
N ARG A 23 7.98 0.05 -1.38
CA ARG A 23 9.30 -0.24 -0.76
C ARG A 23 9.88 0.96 -0.01
N SER A 24 9.56 2.18 -0.43
CA SER A 24 9.81 3.40 0.34
C SER A 24 8.50 4.16 0.59
N VAL A 25 8.46 4.98 1.65
CA VAL A 25 7.38 5.96 1.88
C VAL A 25 7.37 7.04 0.81
N ASP A 26 8.54 7.37 0.24
CA ASP A 26 8.68 8.34 -0.85
C ASP A 26 7.95 7.91 -2.14
N ASP A 27 7.72 6.61 -2.30
CA ASP A 27 7.01 6.04 -3.46
C ASP A 27 5.48 6.17 -3.33
N ALA A 28 4.98 6.71 -2.20
CA ALA A 28 3.55 6.93 -1.95
C ALA A 28 3.27 8.37 -1.48
N PRO A 29 3.57 9.41 -2.30
CA PRO A 29 3.15 10.77 -1.98
C PRO A 29 1.62 10.87 -1.88
N ALA A 30 1.14 11.98 -1.30
CA ALA A 30 -0.28 12.25 -1.14
C ALA A 30 -1.06 12.09 -2.46
N GLY A 31 -2.22 11.44 -2.40
CA GLY A 31 -3.05 11.13 -3.57
C GLY A 31 -2.70 9.81 -4.28
N THR A 32 -1.59 9.16 -3.93
CA THR A 32 -1.22 7.86 -4.52
C THR A 32 -2.26 6.81 -4.18
N ARG A 33 -2.83 6.15 -5.19
CA ARG A 33 -3.73 5.01 -4.96
C ARG A 33 -2.95 3.80 -4.49
N LEU A 34 -3.45 3.15 -3.45
CA LEU A 34 -2.84 2.00 -2.82
C LEU A 34 -3.82 0.84 -2.73
N ARG A 35 -3.27 -0.36 -2.69
CA ARG A 35 -3.97 -1.58 -2.30
C ARG A 35 -3.27 -2.22 -1.13
N VAL A 36 -4.01 -2.42 -0.06
CA VAL A 36 -3.54 -3.08 1.16
C VAL A 36 -4.10 -4.48 1.17
N ARG A 37 -3.23 -5.49 1.10
CA ARG A 37 -3.61 -6.92 1.14
C ARG A 37 -3.33 -7.50 2.51
N VAL A 38 -4.32 -8.21 3.05
CA VAL A 38 -4.29 -8.93 4.32
C VAL A 38 -4.66 -10.40 4.08
N ALA A 39 -4.73 -11.20 5.14
CA ALA A 39 -4.90 -12.65 5.04
C ALA A 39 -6.20 -13.09 4.33
N ASP A 40 -7.27 -12.29 4.44
CA ASP A 40 -8.62 -12.61 3.97
C ASP A 40 -9.06 -11.76 2.77
N GLY A 41 -8.23 -10.82 2.30
CA GLY A 41 -8.62 -9.96 1.19
C GLY A 41 -7.73 -8.76 0.96
N ALA A 42 -8.33 -7.73 0.37
CA ALA A 42 -7.66 -6.48 0.08
C ALA A 42 -8.63 -5.30 0.18
N VAL A 43 -8.11 -4.16 0.64
CA VAL A 43 -8.82 -2.88 0.66
C VAL A 43 -8.11 -1.86 -0.22
N ALA A 44 -8.88 -0.97 -0.83
CA ALA A 44 -8.36 0.20 -1.52
C ALA A 44 -8.09 1.32 -0.52
N ALA A 45 -7.02 2.09 -0.77
CA ALA A 45 -6.65 3.24 0.04
C ALA A 45 -6.05 4.34 -0.86
N VAL A 46 -5.94 5.55 -0.32
CA VAL A 46 -5.21 6.66 -0.92
C VAL A 46 -4.21 7.15 0.11
N SER A 47 -2.96 7.34 -0.30
CA SER A 47 -1.93 7.89 0.59
C SER A 47 -2.25 9.35 0.92
N GLU A 48 -2.07 9.74 2.18
CA GLU A 48 -2.08 11.14 2.61
C GLU A 48 -0.68 11.77 2.54
N GLY A 49 0.33 11.01 2.07
CA GLY A 49 1.73 11.39 2.07
C GLY A 49 2.48 10.84 3.28
N GLN A 50 3.76 11.19 3.40
CA GLN A 50 4.57 10.81 4.55
C GLN A 50 4.04 11.52 5.80
N THR A 51 3.81 10.75 6.86
CA THR A 51 3.50 11.27 8.20
C THR A 51 4.62 10.92 9.16
N ASP A 52 4.69 11.62 10.29
CA ASP A 52 5.63 11.31 11.37
C ASP A 52 5.22 10.07 12.18
N GLY A 53 4.18 9.35 11.75
CA GLY A 53 3.69 8.11 12.36
C GLY A 53 2.87 8.28 13.64
N ALA A 54 2.40 9.50 13.94
CA ALA A 54 1.55 9.83 15.08
C ALA A 54 0.05 9.83 14.73
#